data_AF-A0A356B9F1-F1
#
_entry.id   AF-A0A356B9F1-F1
#
_cell.length_a   1.000
_cell.length_b   1.000
_cell.length_c   1.000
_cell.angle_alpha   90.00
_cell.angle_beta   90.00
_cell.angle_gamma   90.00
#
_symmetry.space_group_name_H-M   'P 1'
#
loop_
_entity.id
_entity.type
_entity.pdbx_description
1 polymer ?
#
loop_
_entity_poly.entity_id
_entity_poly.type
_entity_poly.pdbx_seq_one_letter_code
_entity_poly.pdbx_strand_id
1 'polypeptide(L)' 'MIIGVPKEIKNHEYRVGMTPASVRELVNHKHSVLVETNAGIGIGFTDEDYTAAGATVLATAAEVFAKA' A
#
# COMPACT_ATOMS: atom_id res chain seq x y z
N MET A 1 13.99 3.82 3.94
CA MET A 1 13.17 3.30 5.08
C MET A 1 12.08 2.40 4.53
N ILE A 2 11.50 1.51 5.35
CA ILE A 2 10.34 0.69 4.98
C ILE A 2 9.07 1.40 5.44
N ILE A 3 8.06 1.46 4.58
CA ILE A 3 6.78 2.11 4.87
C ILE A 3 5.66 1.12 4.56
N GLY A 4 4.83 0.83 5.56
CA GLY A 4 3.71 -0.11 5.45
C GLY A 4 2.37 0.60 5.24
N VAL A 5 1.55 0.08 4.34
CA VAL A 5 0.20 0.56 4.03
C VAL A 5 -0.78 -0.62 4.18
N PRO A 6 -1.25 -0.90 5.40
CA PRO A 6 -2.29 -1.89 5.63
C PRO A 6 -3.64 -1.40 5.09
N LYS A 7 -4.56 -2.33 4.85
CA LYS A 7 -5.94 -2.02 4.51
C LYS A 7 -6.69 -1.51 5.74
N GLU A 8 -7.49 -0.48 5.55
CA GLU A 8 -8.38 0.00 6.60
C GLU A 8 -9.47 -1.04 6.92
N ILE A 9 -9.69 -1.29 8.22
CA ILE A 9 -10.63 -2.31 8.71
C ILE A 9 -11.92 -1.70 9.27
N LYS A 10 -12.00 -0.37 9.36
CA LYS A 10 -13.15 0.30 9.95
C LYS A 10 -14.33 0.24 9.00
N ASN A 11 -15.52 -0.04 9.55
CA ASN A 11 -16.76 -0.04 8.78
C ASN A 11 -16.97 1.32 8.08
N HIS A 12 -17.32 1.26 6.79
CA HIS A 12 -17.48 2.43 5.91
C HIS A 12 -16.21 3.29 5.73
N GLU A 13 -15.03 2.74 5.99
CA GLU A 13 -13.78 3.36 5.57
C GLU A 13 -13.34 2.77 4.23
N TYR A 14 -13.29 3.62 3.21
CA TYR A 14 -12.91 3.24 1.85
C TYR A 14 -11.58 3.87 1.43
N ARG A 15 -11.05 4.80 2.24
CA ARG A 15 -9.75 5.44 1.97
C ARG A 15 -8.62 4.46 2.23
N VAL A 16 -7.44 4.85 1.78
CA VAL A 16 -6.17 4.15 2.00
C VAL A 16 -5.12 5.17 2.39
N GLY A 17 -4.13 4.75 3.19
CA GLY A 17 -3.07 5.63 3.66
C GLY A 17 -2.18 6.21 2.56
N MET A 18 -2.15 5.59 1.36
CA MET A 18 -1.26 6.00 0.28
C MET A 18 -1.80 5.62 -1.10
N THR A 19 -1.74 6.52 -2.07
CA THR A 19 -2.09 6.24 -3.47
C THR A 19 -0.86 5.78 -4.28
N PRO A 20 -1.03 5.14 -5.46
CA PRO A 20 0.09 4.75 -6.32
C PRO A 20 1.02 5.92 -6.70
N ALA A 21 0.49 7.14 -6.84
CA ALA A 21 1.30 8.33 -7.11
C ALA A 21 2.27 8.63 -5.95
N SER A 22 1.79 8.57 -4.71
CA SER A 22 2.64 8.76 -3.52
C SER A 22 3.63 7.62 -3.33
N VAL A 23 3.25 6.38 -3.66
CA VAL A 23 4.17 5.23 -3.68
C VAL A 23 5.34 5.50 -4.60
N ARG A 24 5.06 5.90 -5.85
CA ARG A 24 6.10 6.18 -6.85
C ARG A 24 7.12 7.19 -6.32
N GLU A 25 6.65 8.24 -5.67
CA GLU A 25 7.51 9.29 -5.15
C GLU A 25 8.44 8.80 -4.03
N LEU A 26 7.93 7.97 -3.12
CA LEU A 26 8.74 7.38 -2.06
C LEU A 26 9.76 6.37 -2.60
N VAL A 27 9.37 5.58 -3.59
CA VAL A 27 10.27 4.65 -4.28
C VAL A 27 11.38 5.40 -5.01
N ASN A 28 11.08 6.54 -5.65
CA ASN A 28 12.08 7.42 -6.28
C ASN A 28 13.11 7.92 -5.25
N HIS A 29 12.65 8.25 -4.05
CA HIS A 29 13.48 8.61 -2.90
C HIS A 29 14.15 7.42 -2.18
N LYS A 30 14.14 6.22 -2.78
CA LYS A 30 14.80 5.00 -2.28
C LYS A 30 14.18 4.45 -0.99
N HIS A 31 12.91 4.73 -0.73
CA HIS A 31 12.13 4.03 0.29
C HIS A 31 11.49 2.76 -0.29
N SER A 32 11.29 1.75 0.56
CA SER A 32 10.54 0.55 0.21
C SER A 32 9.12 0.70 0.72
N VAL A 33 8.12 0.48 -0.14
CA VAL A 33 6.72 0.56 0.23
C VAL A 33 6.09 -0.83 0.18
N LEU A 34 5.47 -1.22 1.29
CA LEU A 34 4.74 -2.49 1.44
C LEU A 34 3.24 -2.17 1.54
N VAL A 35 2.43 -2.77 0.69
CA VAL A 35 0.98 -2.52 0.63
C VAL A 35 0.24 -3.82 0.86
N GLU A 36 -0.82 -3.83 1.68
CA GLU A 36 -1.69 -5.01 1.78
C GLU A 36 -2.53 -5.17 0.50
N THR A 37 -2.73 -6.41 0.05
CA THR A 37 -3.62 -6.74 -1.06
C THR A 37 -5.00 -6.13 -0.87
N ASN A 38 -5.52 -5.54 -1.95
CA ASN A 38 -6.82 -4.86 -2.00
C ASN A 38 -6.95 -3.63 -1.11
N ALA A 39 -5.86 -3.07 -0.58
CA ALA A 39 -5.92 -1.87 0.29
C ALA A 39 -6.48 -0.64 -0.45
N GLY A 40 -6.22 -0.48 -1.74
CA GLY A 40 -6.68 0.65 -2.55
C GLY A 40 -7.98 0.43 -3.32
N ILE A 41 -8.59 -0.76 -3.28
CA ILE A 41 -9.77 -1.08 -4.09
C ILE A 41 -10.94 -0.12 -3.77
N GLY A 42 -11.08 0.27 -2.51
CA GLY A 42 -12.12 1.23 -2.07
C GLY A 42 -12.02 2.61 -2.72
N ILE A 43 -10.85 2.97 -3.26
CA ILE A 43 -10.64 4.22 -4.02
C ILE A 43 -10.33 3.97 -5.50
N GLY A 44 -10.53 2.75 -6.00
CA GLY A 44 -10.37 2.41 -7.41
C GLY A 44 -8.94 2.10 -7.86
N PHE A 45 -8.02 1.79 -6.94
CA PHE A 45 -6.68 1.31 -7.28
C PHE A 45 -6.53 -0.18 -7.00
N THR A 46 -6.05 -0.90 -8.01
CA THR A 46 -5.77 -2.33 -7.98
C THR A 46 -4.38 -2.63 -7.41
N ASP A 47 -4.12 -3.88 -7.06
CA ASP A 47 -2.78 -4.31 -6.64
C ASP A 47 -1.75 -4.14 -7.77
N GLU A 48 -2.19 -4.28 -9.03
CA GLU A 48 -1.41 -4.01 -10.23
C GLU A 48 -0.97 -2.54 -10.31
N ASP A 49 -1.83 -1.59 -9.92
CA ASP A 49 -1.47 -0.17 -9.89
C ASP A 49 -0.35 0.11 -8.87
N TYR A 50 -0.42 -0.53 -7.69
CA TYR A 50 0.62 -0.40 -6.65
C TYR A 50 1.93 -1.05 -7.05
N THR A 51 1.89 -2.26 -7.61
CA THR A 51 3.10 -2.94 -8.09
C THR A 51 3.74 -2.18 -9.26
N ALA A 52 2.94 -1.65 -10.19
CA ALA A 52 3.43 -0.78 -11.26
C ALA A 52 4.10 0.50 -10.73
N ALA A 53 3.61 1.07 -9.62
CA ALA A 53 4.22 2.20 -8.93
C ALA A 53 5.52 1.86 -8.17
N GLY A 54 5.82 0.57 -7.97
CA GLY A 54 7.03 0.08 -7.33
C GLY A 54 6.85 -0.36 -5.87
N ALA A 55 5.61 -0.50 -5.39
CA ALA A 55 5.35 -1.14 -4.10
C ALA A 55 5.42 -2.66 -4.20
N THR A 56 5.70 -3.29 -3.06
CA THR A 56 5.53 -4.73 -2.87
C THR A 56 4.17 -4.97 -2.22
N VAL A 57 3.32 -5.76 -2.87
CA VAL A 57 2.02 -6.16 -2.31
C VAL A 57 2.19 -7.41 -1.43
N LEU A 58 1.63 -7.37 -0.22
CA LEU A 58 1.65 -8.44 0.77
C LEU A 58 0.23 -8.95 1.02
N ALA A 59 0.09 -10.22 1.42
CA ALA A 59 -1.20 -10.87 1.52
C ALA A 59 -2.01 -10.43 2.75
N THR A 60 -1.33 -9.97 3.81
CA THR A 60 -1.99 -9.65 5.08
C THR A 60 -1.45 -8.38 5.74
N ALA A 61 -2.31 -7.70 6.50
CA ALA A 61 -1.92 -6.60 7.38
C ALA A 61 -0.80 -7.00 8.34
N ALA A 62 -0.85 -8.23 8.87
CA ALA A 62 0.15 -8.74 9.82
C ALA A 62 1.56 -8.76 9.23
N GLU A 63 1.70 -9.16 7.95
CA GLU A 63 3.00 -9.10 7.27
C GLU A 63 3.48 -7.67 7.02
N VAL A 64 2.58 -6.74 6.74
CA VAL A 64 2.91 -5.31 6.59
C VAL A 64 3.45 -4.76 7.90
N PHE A 65 2.75 -4.99 9.02
CA PHE A 65 3.19 -4.54 10.34
C PHE A 65 4.47 -5.23 10.85
N ALA A 66 4.73 -6.47 10.45
CA ALA A 66 5.94 -7.18 10.88
C ALA A 66 7.21 -6.74 10.14
N LYS A 67 7.08 -6.22 8.92
CA LYS A 67 8.21 -5.89 8.03
C LYS A 67 8.52 -4.39 7.96
N ALA A 68 7.55 -3.53 8.27
CA ALA A 68 7.69 -2.06 8.26
C ALA A 68 7.87 -1.52 9.68
#